data_AF-A0A918MQC7-F1
#
_entry.id   AF-A0A918MQC7-F1
#
_cell.length_a   1.000
_cell.length_b   1.000
_cell.length_c   1.000
_cell.angle_alpha   90.00
_cell.angle_beta   90.00
_cell.angle_gamma   90.00
#
_symmetry.space_group_name_H-M   'P 1'
#
loop_
_entity.id
_entity.type
_entity.pdbx_description
1 polymer ?
#
loop_
_entity_poly.entity_id
_entity_poly.type
_entity_poly.pdbx_seq_one_letter_code
_entity_poly.pdbx_strand_id
1 'polypeptide(L)'
;MHFINNDNHGSFPKIEINNTSTTLFAKIGENTKPWLHWNEVPKNIESGKGHSKFKMIVYNNDGIANRTFEISYTIHYGQANTAPKAYIKASYLYRDKRPSKILEEHFTLIP
;
A
#
# COMPACT_ATOMS: atom_id res chain seq x y z
N MET A 1 -4.75 10.76 -3.88
CA MET A 1 -3.31 10.47 -4.07
C MET A 1 -3.16 9.16 -4.81
N HIS A 2 -2.36 9.15 -5.88
CA HIS A 2 -2.13 7.97 -6.71
C HIS A 2 -0.65 7.59 -6.63
N PHE A 3 -0.36 6.40 -6.15
CA PHE A 3 0.98 5.87 -6.03
C PHE A 3 1.19 4.74 -7.03
N ILE A 4 2.29 4.78 -7.79
CA ILE A 4 2.67 3.74 -8.73
C ILE A 4 3.88 2.99 -8.18
N ASN A 5 3.87 1.67 -8.34
CA ASN A 5 4.97 0.83 -7.90
C ASN A 5 6.23 1.13 -8.68
N ASN A 6 7.36 1.22 -7.98
CA ASN A 6 8.67 1.41 -8.57
C ASN A 6 9.16 0.14 -9.27
N ASP A 7 8.64 -1.04 -8.89
CA ASP A 7 8.90 -2.31 -9.54
C ASP A 7 7.81 -2.65 -10.57
N ASN A 8 8.18 -2.66 -11.85
CA ASN A 8 7.28 -3.02 -12.94
C ASN A 8 6.92 -4.52 -12.95
N HIS A 9 7.56 -5.37 -12.14
CA HIS A 9 7.19 -6.77 -11.94
C HIS A 9 6.52 -7.02 -10.58
N GLY A 10 6.32 -5.96 -9.79
CA GLY A 10 5.64 -6.01 -8.50
C GLY A 10 4.21 -6.56 -8.60
N SER A 11 3.78 -7.19 -7.50
CA SER A 11 2.45 -7.78 -7.34
C SER A 11 1.37 -6.70 -7.30
N PHE A 12 1.70 -5.54 -6.75
CA PHE A 12 0.79 -4.41 -6.60
C PHE A 12 1.25 -3.25 -7.47
N PRO A 13 0.67 -3.04 -8.66
CA PRO A 13 1.12 -1.99 -9.57
C PRO A 13 0.77 -0.58 -9.07
N LYS A 14 -0.27 -0.44 -8.24
CA LYS A 14 -0.83 0.86 -7.88
C LYS A 14 -1.58 0.84 -6.53
N ILE A 15 -1.50 1.96 -5.82
CA ILE A 15 -2.33 2.27 -4.65
C ILE A 15 -3.03 3.60 -4.88
N GLU A 16 -4.33 3.66 -4.61
CA GLU A 16 -5.11 4.90 -4.61
C GLU A 16 -5.62 5.21 -3.22
N ILE A 17 -5.34 6.40 -2.74
CA ILE A 17 -5.81 6.91 -1.46
C ILE A 17 -6.63 8.16 -1.72
N ASN A 18 -7.94 8.06 -1.53
CA ASN A 18 -8.88 9.18 -1.63
C ASN A 18 -9.16 9.74 -0.23
N ASN A 19 -10.14 10.64 -0.10
CA ASN A 19 -10.44 11.27 1.19
C ASN A 19 -10.99 10.29 2.24
N THR A 20 -11.67 9.23 1.81
CA THR A 20 -12.41 8.31 2.70
C THR A 20 -12.02 6.85 2.52
N SER A 21 -11.21 6.52 1.52
CA SER A 21 -10.97 5.13 1.15
C SER A 21 -9.59 4.90 0.55
N THR A 22 -9.10 3.68 0.70
CA THR A 22 -7.86 3.19 0.09
C THR A 22 -8.18 1.99 -0.81
N THR A 23 -7.67 2.01 -2.03
CA THR A 23 -7.81 0.93 -3.01
C THR A 23 -6.44 0.41 -3.40
N LEU A 24 -6.22 -0.89 -3.23
CA LEU A 24 -5.04 -1.61 -3.69
C LEU A 24 -5.36 -2.30 -5.01
N PHE A 25 -4.52 -2.06 -6.01
CA PHE A 25 -4.61 -2.73 -7.30
C PHE A 25 -3.65 -3.91 -7.32
N ALA A 26 -4.00 -4.95 -8.08
CA ALA A 26 -3.15 -6.11 -8.31
C ALA A 26 -3.05 -6.40 -9.82
N LYS A 27 -1.97 -7.08 -10.21
CA LYS A 27 -1.85 -7.66 -11.55
C LYS A 27 -2.64 -8.97 -11.62
N ILE A 28 -3.60 -9.03 -12.53
CA ILE A 28 -4.39 -10.24 -12.82
C ILE A 28 -4.18 -10.56 -14.30
N GLY A 29 -3.31 -11.53 -14.58
CA GLY A 29 -2.76 -11.72 -15.92
C GLY A 29 -1.92 -10.51 -16.33
N GLU A 30 -2.17 -9.99 -17.53
CA GLU A 30 -1.49 -8.79 -18.05
C GLU A 30 -2.15 -7.47 -17.63
N ASN A 31 -3.28 -7.54 -16.91
CA ASN A 31 -4.08 -6.36 -16.60
C ASN A 31 -3.94 -5.92 -15.14
N THR A 32 -3.85 -4.61 -14.94
CA THR A 32 -3.98 -3.98 -13.61
C THR A 32 -5.46 -3.80 -13.29
N LYS A 33 -5.92 -4.36 -12.17
CA LYS A 33 -7.33 -4.26 -11.72
C LYS A 33 -7.42 -3.89 -10.24
N PRO A 34 -8.49 -3.17 -9.81
CA PRO A 34 -8.78 -3.01 -8.39
C PRO A 34 -8.94 -4.38 -7.74
N TRP A 35 -8.27 -4.60 -6.60
CA TRP A 35 -8.31 -5.88 -5.91
C TRP A 35 -8.93 -5.77 -4.52
N LEU A 36 -8.43 -4.86 -3.69
CA LEU A 36 -8.93 -4.65 -2.34
C LEU A 36 -9.32 -3.19 -2.15
N HIS A 37 -10.41 -2.99 -1.44
CA HIS A 37 -10.94 -1.67 -1.13
C HIS A 37 -11.28 -1.59 0.36
N TRP A 38 -10.81 -0.53 1.01
CA TRP A 38 -11.07 -0.26 2.41
C TRP A 38 -11.67 1.14 2.56
N ASN A 39 -12.75 1.25 3.32
CA ASN A 39 -13.37 2.53 3.71
C ASN A 39 -12.56 3.22 4.84
N GLU A 40 -11.24 3.21 4.72
CA GLU A 40 -10.29 3.83 5.63
C GLU A 40 -9.07 4.32 4.85
N VAL A 41 -8.39 5.32 5.40
CA VAL A 41 -7.17 5.93 4.87
C VAL A 41 -6.04 5.84 5.90
N PRO A 42 -4.75 5.84 5.49
CA PRO A 42 -3.64 5.94 6.43
C PRO A 42 -3.75 7.17 7.33
N LYS A 43 -3.59 6.95 8.63
CA LYS A 43 -3.67 8.00 9.66
C LYS A 43 -2.28 8.54 9.94
N ASN A 44 -2.20 9.84 10.27
CA ASN A 44 -0.94 10.46 10.69
C ASN A 44 -0.46 9.81 12.00
N ILE A 45 0.75 9.26 11.99
CA ILE A 45 1.38 8.63 13.17
C ILE A 45 2.59 9.41 13.68
N GLU A 46 3.13 10.31 12.85
CA GLU A 46 4.28 11.14 13.18
C GLU A 46 4.15 12.45 12.41
N SER A 47 4.18 13.57 13.12
CA SER A 47 4.23 14.90 12.53
C SER A 47 5.33 15.71 13.21
N GLY A 48 6.37 16.07 12.45
CA GLY A 48 7.51 16.82 12.98
C GLY A 48 8.72 16.78 12.08
N LYS A 49 9.72 17.63 12.36
CA LYS A 49 11.02 17.63 11.64
C LYS A 49 10.89 17.69 10.12
N GLY A 50 9.98 18.53 9.61
CA GLY A 50 9.82 18.76 8.17
C GLY A 50 9.17 17.61 7.38
N HIS A 51 8.51 16.66 8.04
CA HIS A 51 7.72 15.64 7.35
C HIS A 51 6.53 15.15 8.20
N SER A 52 5.58 14.47 7.55
CA SER A 52 4.55 13.68 8.21
C SER A 52 4.50 12.27 7.65
N LYS A 53 4.39 11.30 8.55
CA LYS A 53 4.23 9.88 8.20
C LYS A 53 2.80 9.45 8.47
N PHE A 54 2.26 8.71 7.52
CA PHE A 54 0.92 8.16 7.58
C PHE A 54 0.99 6.65 7.47
N LYS A 55 0.15 5.95 8.23
CA LYS A 55 0.10 4.48 8.26
C LYS A 55 -1.32 3.97 8.45
N MET A 56 -1.65 2.88 7.76
CA MET A 56 -2.79 2.02 8.07
C MET A 56 -2.33 0.57 8.12
N ILE A 57 -3.01 -0.21 8.97
CA ILE A 57 -2.91 -1.67 8.98
C ILE A 57 -4.31 -2.20 8.77
N VAL A 58 -4.50 -3.01 7.74
CA VAL A 58 -5.79 -3.60 7.40
C VAL A 58 -5.68 -5.10 7.27
N TYR A 59 -6.74 -5.78 7.69
CA TYR A 59 -6.83 -7.22 7.71
C TYR A 59 -7.87 -7.65 6.69
N ASN A 60 -7.51 -8.62 5.86
CA ASN A 60 -8.42 -9.24 4.92
C ASN A 60 -8.32 -10.75 5.09
N ASN A 61 -9.44 -11.38 5.40
CA ASN A 61 -9.50 -12.81 5.65
C ASN A 61 -10.44 -13.46 4.64
N ASP A 62 -9.96 -14.49 3.96
CA ASP A 62 -10.79 -15.34 3.12
C ASP A 62 -10.61 -16.83 3.47
N GLY A 63 -11.29 -17.70 2.72
CA GLY A 63 -11.18 -19.16 2.90
C GLY A 63 -9.78 -19.72 2.61
N ILE A 64 -8.86 -18.94 2.05
CA ILE A 64 -7.55 -19.39 1.57
C ILE A 64 -6.43 -18.89 2.52
N ALA A 65 -6.46 -17.63 2.90
CA ALA A 65 -5.41 -17.00 3.70
C ALA A 65 -5.93 -15.86 4.58
N ASN A 66 -5.27 -15.70 5.73
CA ASN A 66 -5.34 -14.48 6.50
C ASN A 66 -4.28 -13.51 5.94
N ARG A 67 -4.70 -12.34 5.48
CA ARG A 67 -3.83 -11.32 4.90
C ARG A 67 -3.81 -10.09 5.78
N THR A 68 -2.61 -9.56 6.00
CA THR A 68 -2.38 -8.28 6.67
C THR A 68 -1.65 -7.37 5.71
N PHE A 69 -2.17 -6.16 5.51
CA PHE A 69 -1.53 -5.13 4.71
C PHE A 69 -1.17 -3.95 5.61
N GLU A 70 0.11 -3.64 5.68
CA GLU A 70 0.60 -2.40 6.25
C GLU A 70 0.92 -1.45 5.10
N ILE A 71 0.18 -0.35 4.99
CA ILE A 71 0.38 0.69 3.99
C ILE A 71 0.86 1.93 4.71
N SER A 72 1.99 2.49 4.29
CA SER A 72 2.50 3.75 4.82
C SER A 72 3.00 4.68 3.73
N TYR A 73 2.96 5.98 4.00
CA TYR A 73 3.59 6.98 3.13
C TYR A 73 4.11 8.16 3.93
N THR A 74 5.09 8.85 3.37
CA THR A 74 5.69 10.06 3.97
C THR A 74 5.51 11.26 3.05
N ILE A 75 5.04 12.37 3.60
CA ILE A 75 4.96 13.68 2.94
C ILE A 75 6.01 14.59 3.56
N HIS A 76 6.90 15.17 2.76
CA HIS A 76 7.90 16.14 3.20
C HIS A 76 7.39 17.57 3.03
N TYR A 77 7.59 18.42 4.04
CA TYR A 77 7.21 19.83 4.01
C TYR A 77 8.38 20.69 3.52
N GLY A 78 8.11 21.67 2.64
CA GLY A 78 9.08 22.68 2.24
C GLY A 78 10.18 22.23 1.27
N GLN A 79 10.13 20.99 0.78
CA GLN A 79 11.00 20.53 -0.30
C GLN A 79 10.19 20.33 -1.57
N ALA A 80 10.34 21.27 -2.52
CA ALA A 80 9.57 21.32 -3.77
C ALA A 80 9.73 20.08 -4.68
N ASN A 81 10.71 19.21 -4.40
CA ASN A 81 11.11 18.10 -5.28
C ASN A 81 11.05 16.71 -4.62
N THR A 82 10.53 16.57 -3.40
CA THR A 82 10.44 15.25 -2.74
C THR A 82 9.06 14.65 -2.97
N ALA A 83 8.93 13.90 -4.07
CA ALA A 83 7.72 13.12 -4.33
C ALA A 83 7.44 12.18 -3.14
N PRO A 84 6.23 12.20 -2.55
CA PRO A 84 5.87 11.29 -1.48
C PRO A 84 6.15 9.84 -1.85
N LYS A 85 6.83 9.13 -0.95
CA LYS A 85 7.12 7.70 -1.10
C LYS A 85 6.12 6.92 -0.26
N ALA A 86 5.52 5.91 -0.87
CA ALA A 86 4.69 4.95 -0.17
C ALA A 86 5.36 3.58 -0.14
N TYR A 87 4.96 2.78 0.84
CA TYR A 87 5.45 1.44 1.08
C TYR A 87 4.27 0.56 1.47
N ILE A 88 4.24 -0.65 0.93
CA ILE A 88 3.31 -1.69 1.36
C ILE A 88 4.09 -2.91 1.84
N LYS A 89 3.63 -3.48 2.96
CA LYS A 89 3.99 -4.82 3.40
C LYS A 89 2.73 -5.67 3.45
N ALA A 90 2.68 -6.70 2.60
CA ALA A 90 1.60 -7.66 2.56
C ALA A 90 2.09 -9.00 3.12
N SER A 91 1.48 -9.42 4.23
CA SER A 91 1.76 -10.70 4.88
C SER A 91 0.59 -11.66 4.63
N TYR A 92 0.90 -12.85 4.13
CA TYR A 92 -0.04 -13.91 3.80
C TYR A 92 0.22 -15.12 4.68
N LEU A 93 -0.74 -15.44 5.53
CA LEU A 93 -0.75 -16.68 6.30
C LEU A 93 -1.81 -17.61 5.69
N TYR A 94 -1.36 -18.60 4.91
CA TYR A 94 -2.25 -19.57 4.29
C TYR A 94 -2.85 -20.50 5.35
N ARG A 95 -4.10 -20.89 5.14
CA ARG A 95 -4.82 -21.83 6.02
C ARG A 95 -4.44 -23.29 5.77
N ASP A 96 -3.77 -23.58 4.66
CA ASP A 96 -3.27 -24.91 4.33
C ASP A 96 -1.77 -25.04 4.64
N LYS A 97 -1.14 -26.11 4.16
CA LYS A 97 0.27 -26.42 4.43
C LYS A 97 1.27 -25.52 3.67
N ARG A 98 0.83 -24.51 2.91
CA ARG A 98 1.74 -23.63 2.19
C ARG A 98 2.51 -22.73 3.15
N PRO A 99 3.79 -22.44 2.88
CA PRO A 99 4.55 -21.50 3.68
C PRO A 99 3.94 -20.11 3.59
N SER A 100 4.01 -19.36 4.71
CA SER A 100 3.62 -17.95 4.74
C SER A 100 4.44 -17.14 3.73
N LYS A 101 3.83 -16.12 3.13
CA LYS A 101 4.49 -15.24 2.16
C LYS A 101 4.47 -13.80 2.66
N ILE A 102 5.60 -13.11 2.51
CA ILE A 102 5.70 -11.66 2.74
C ILE A 102 6.07 -11.00 1.41
N LEU A 103 5.40 -9.91 1.09
CA LEU A 103 5.69 -9.05 -0.06
C LEU A 103 5.89 -7.63 0.44
N GLU A 104 6.96 -6.99 -0.02
CA GLU A 104 7.33 -5.63 0.35
C GLU A 104 7.58 -4.85 -0.94
N GLU A 105 6.82 -3.79 -1.16
CA GLU A 105 6.87 -3.02 -2.40
C GLU A 105 6.88 -1.52 -2.11
N HIS A 106 7.55 -0.77 -2.98
CA HIS A 106 7.80 0.66 -2.81
C HIS A 106 7.19 1.43 -3.97
N PHE A 107 6.60 2.57 -3.67
CA PHE A 107 5.82 3.34 -4.63
C PHE A 107 6.23 4.80 -4.59
N THR A 108 6.03 5.47 -5.70
CA THR A 108 6.19 6.91 -5.84
C THR A 108 4.85 7.55 -6.18
N LEU A 109 4.56 8.70 -5.58
CA LEU A 109 3.40 9.50 -5.94
C LEU A 109 3.57 10.02 -7.37
N ILE A 110 2.55 9.80 -8.20
CA ILE A 110 2.45 10.45 -9.50
C ILE A 110 1.60 11.73 -9.38
N PRO A 111 1.97 12.83 -10.06
CA PRO A 111 1.17 14.06 -10.11
C PRO A 111 -0.24 13.83 -10.68
#